data_AF-A0A920UKX7-F1
#
_entry.id   AF-A0A920UKX7-F1
#
_cell.length_a   1.000
_cell.length_b   1.000
_cell.length_c   1.000
_cell.angle_alpha   90.00
_cell.angle_beta   90.00
_cell.angle_gamma   90.00
#
_symmetry.space_group_name_H-M   'P 1'
#
loop_
_entity.id
_entity.type
_entity.pdbx_description
1 polymer ?
#
loop_
_entity_poly.entity_id
_entity_poly.type
_entity_poly.pdbx_seq_one_letter_code
_entity_poly.pdbx_strand_id
1 'polypeptide(L)'
;MADNGSWIIGTPDDCIEGINRLAEQSGGFGGFLVQTIDWAPREKMLHSFELLARYVMPKFQGTILSTTASNQWATDRQELLVSGRVRAIDRLMKYMREETAKPYRTTANNVNPVKLIPGFTTKPY
;
A
#
# COMPACT_ATOMS: atom_id res chain seq x y z
N MET A 1 -3.67 1.90 30.01
CA MET A 1 -2.46 1.69 30.85
C MET A 1 -2.93 1.38 32.26
N ALA A 2 -2.72 0.17 32.78
CA ALA A 2 -3.17 -0.18 34.13
C ALA A 2 -2.34 0.57 35.19
N ASP A 3 -2.98 0.95 36.30
CA ASP A 3 -2.68 2.09 37.21
C ASP A 3 -1.24 2.35 37.69
N ASN A 4 -0.27 1.47 37.42
CA ASN A 4 1.13 1.62 37.85
C ASN A 4 2.15 1.70 36.70
N GLY A 5 1.71 1.85 35.44
CA GLY A 5 2.57 2.21 34.31
C GLY A 5 3.57 1.14 33.83
N SER A 6 3.61 -0.04 34.47
CA SER A 6 4.57 -1.09 34.11
C SER A 6 4.14 -1.95 32.91
N TRP A 7 2.87 -1.90 32.50
CA TRP A 7 2.31 -2.80 31.48
C TRP A 7 1.48 -2.07 30.44
N ILE A 8 1.68 -2.46 29.18
CA ILE A 8 0.89 -2.00 28.04
C ILE A 8 -0.04 -3.15 27.64
N ILE A 9 -1.34 -2.96 27.83
CA ILE A 9 -2.39 -3.95 27.56
C ILE A 9 -3.50 -3.24 26.79
N GLY A 10 -3.87 -3.78 25.63
CA GLY A 10 -4.89 -3.19 24.78
C GLY A 10 -4.74 -3.60 23.31
N THR A 11 -5.24 -2.73 22.45
CA THR A 11 -5.15 -2.81 20.99
C THR A 11 -3.73 -2.46 20.49
N PRO A 12 -3.41 -2.71 19.20
CA PRO A 12 -2.16 -2.24 18.63
C PRO A 12 -1.95 -0.72 18.75
N ASP A 13 -3.01 0.08 18.67
CA ASP A 13 -2.93 1.54 18.80
C ASP A 13 -2.57 1.95 20.24
N ASP A 14 -3.18 1.31 21.24
CA ASP A 14 -2.80 1.50 22.65
C ASP A 14 -1.31 1.16 22.88
N CYS A 15 -0.80 0.16 22.14
CA CYS A 15 0.60 -0.21 22.19
C CYS A 15 1.53 0.85 21.60
N ILE A 16 1.15 1.43 20.45
CA ILE A 16 1.88 2.53 19.81
C ILE A 16 1.94 3.73 20.75
N GLU A 17 0.81 4.12 21.33
CA GLU A 17 0.73 5.24 22.28
C GLU A 17 1.60 4.98 23.53
N GLY A 18 1.53 3.76 24.09
CA GLY A 18 2.33 3.38 25.25
C GLY A 18 3.84 3.45 24.98
N ILE A 19 4.29 2.98 23.81
CA ILE A 19 5.70 3.03 23.40
C ILE A 19 6.15 4.49 23.21
N ASN A 20 5.34 5.34 22.59
CA ASN A 20 5.63 6.77 22.44
C ASN A 20 5.76 7.48 23.80
N ARG A 21 4.82 7.20 24.72
CA ARG A 21 4.88 7.75 26.08
C ARG A 21 6.15 7.31 26.82
N LEU A 22 6.55 6.05 26.66
CA LEU A 22 7.79 5.54 27.25
C LEU A 22 9.02 6.25 26.67
N ALA A 23 9.05 6.45 25.35
CA ALA A 23 10.13 7.16 24.68
C ALA A 23 10.23 8.63 25.15
N GLU A 24 9.09 9.30 25.29
CA GLU A 24 9.04 10.67 25.82
C GLU A 24 9.57 10.75 27.25
N GLN A 25 9.17 9.82 28.11
CA GLN A 25 9.64 9.76 29.50
C GLN A 25 11.13 9.43 29.65
N SER A 26 11.69 8.62 28.74
CA SER A 26 13.10 8.23 28.77
C SER A 26 14.02 9.19 28.02
N GLY A 27 13.48 10.14 27.26
CA GLY A 27 14.25 10.94 26.29
C GLY A 27 14.67 10.14 25.04
N GLY A 28 14.01 9.01 24.79
CA GLY A 28 14.27 8.07 23.70
C GLY A 28 14.96 6.78 24.16
N PHE A 29 14.91 5.76 23.32
CA PHE A 29 15.65 4.51 23.49
C PHE A 29 16.06 3.93 22.13
N GLY A 30 17.20 3.23 22.08
CA GLY A 30 17.72 2.62 20.86
C GLY A 30 17.10 1.26 20.51
N GLY A 31 16.40 0.64 21.46
CA GLY A 31 15.77 -0.66 21.28
C GLY A 31 14.66 -0.89 22.29
N PHE A 32 13.66 -1.67 21.87
CA PHE A 32 12.51 -2.05 22.68
C PHE A 32 12.49 -3.56 22.83
N LEU A 33 12.60 -4.05 24.07
CA LEU A 33 12.55 -5.48 24.38
C LEU A 33 11.22 -5.83 25.02
N VAL A 34 10.54 -6.81 24.43
CA VAL A 34 9.27 -7.32 24.96
C VAL A 34 9.55 -8.37 26.03
N GLN A 35 9.12 -8.10 27.26
CA GLN A 35 9.14 -9.10 28.32
C GLN A 35 8.01 -10.09 28.12
N THR A 36 8.32 -11.39 28.24
CA THR A 36 7.32 -12.46 28.12
C THR A 36 7.10 -13.11 29.49
N ILE A 37 5.83 -13.32 29.82
CA ILE A 37 5.37 -13.98 31.06
C ILE A 37 4.22 -14.90 30.70
N ASP A 38 4.12 -16.07 31.36
CA ASP A 38 3.18 -17.14 30.98
C ASP A 38 1.75 -16.90 31.51
N TRP A 39 1.22 -15.71 31.26
CA TRP A 39 -0.11 -15.28 31.75
C TRP A 39 -1.27 -15.65 30.84
N ALA A 40 -0.99 -16.09 29.62
CA ALA A 40 -2.00 -16.44 28.64
C ALA A 40 -1.65 -17.73 27.92
N PRO A 41 -2.64 -18.51 27.46
CA PRO A 41 -2.39 -19.68 26.62
C PRO A 41 -1.51 -19.32 25.42
N ARG A 42 -0.64 -20.26 25.02
CA ARG A 42 0.36 -20.07 23.95
C ARG A 42 -0.20 -19.41 22.69
N GLU A 43 -1.37 -19.83 22.23
CA GLU A 43 -2.01 -19.28 21.02
C GLU A 43 -2.31 -17.79 21.15
N LYS A 44 -2.78 -17.35 22.32
CA LYS A 44 -3.06 -15.93 22.59
C LYS A 44 -1.78 -15.10 22.65
N MET A 45 -0.71 -15.63 23.24
CA MET A 45 0.60 -14.98 23.23
C MET A 45 1.15 -14.81 21.82
N LEU A 46 1.10 -15.86 21.00
CA LEU A 46 1.57 -15.80 19.61
C LEU A 46 0.75 -14.81 18.78
N HIS A 47 -0.57 -14.78 18.98
CA HIS A 47 -1.42 -13.79 18.32
C HIS A 47 -1.05 -12.35 18.76
N SER A 48 -0.76 -12.12 20.04
CA SER A 48 -0.30 -10.82 20.52
C SER A 48 1.03 -10.41 19.87
N PHE A 49 1.99 -11.33 19.72
CA PHE A 49 3.25 -11.03 19.04
C PHE A 49 3.08 -10.80 17.54
N GLU A 50 2.14 -11.52 16.91
CA GLU A 50 1.78 -11.26 15.52
C GLU A 50 1.23 -9.84 15.35
N LEU A 51 0.31 -9.41 16.22
CA LEU A 51 -0.24 -8.06 16.16
C LEU A 51 0.84 -7.00 16.39
N LEU A 52 1.72 -7.22 17.36
CA LEU A 52 2.86 -6.33 17.63
C LEU A 52 3.76 -6.20 16.39
N ALA A 53 4.16 -7.33 15.79
CA ALA A 53 5.07 -7.35 14.65
C ALA A 53 4.46 -6.73 13.39
N ARG A 54 3.17 -6.98 13.11
CA ARG A 54 2.51 -6.51 11.88
C ARG A 54 2.05 -5.06 11.96
N TYR A 55 1.54 -4.61 13.11
CA TYR A 55 0.84 -3.32 13.20
C TYR A 55 1.58 -2.27 14.02
N VAL A 56 2.39 -2.68 15.00
CA VAL A 56 3.07 -1.75 15.93
C VAL A 56 4.49 -1.44 15.45
N MET A 57 5.35 -2.45 15.33
CA MET A 57 6.78 -2.25 15.02
C MET A 57 7.07 -1.46 13.74
N PRO A 58 6.31 -1.61 12.63
CA PRO A 58 6.60 -0.87 11.40
C PRO A 58 6.48 0.66 11.56
N LYS A 59 5.69 1.13 12.54
CA LYS A 59 5.54 2.57 12.86
C LYS A 59 6.84 3.18 13.40
N PHE A 60 7.67 2.38 14.04
CA PHE A 60 8.92 2.82 14.69
C PHE A 60 10.16 2.52 13.85
N GLN A 61 10.10 1.56 12.94
CA GLN A 61 11.25 1.10 12.14
C GLN A 61 11.44 1.83 10.81
N GLY A 62 10.48 2.69 10.41
CA GLY A 62 10.53 3.43 9.15
C GLY A 62 10.28 2.59 7.89
N THR A 63 10.04 1.28 8.02
CA THR A 63 9.87 0.34 6.89
C THR A 63 8.64 0.62 6.03
N ILE A 64 7.63 1.30 6.57
CA ILE A 64 6.37 1.60 5.86
C ILE A 64 6.30 3.03 5.31
N LEU A 65 7.33 3.87 5.52
CA LEU A 65 7.28 5.30 5.15
C LEU A 65 7.05 5.49 3.64
N SER A 66 7.84 4.81 2.82
CA SER A 66 7.72 4.86 1.35
C SER A 66 6.35 4.37 0.86
N THR A 67 5.91 3.21 1.37
CA THR A 67 4.63 2.62 0.98
C THR A 67 3.45 3.50 1.37
N THR A 68 3.48 4.07 2.58
CA THR A 68 2.43 4.96 3.08
C THR A 68 2.39 6.24 2.25
N ALA A 69 3.54 6.84 1.95
CA ALA A 69 3.64 8.04 1.11
C ALA A 69 3.15 7.79 -0.33
N SER A 70 3.51 6.64 -0.90
CA SER A 70 3.05 6.23 -2.23
C SER A 70 1.53 6.04 -2.28
N ASN A 71 0.97 5.37 -1.28
CA ASN A 71 -0.47 5.20 -1.16
C ASN A 71 -1.19 6.55 -1.05
N GLN A 72 -0.72 7.42 -0.15
CA GLN A 72 -1.28 8.77 0.00
C GLN A 72 -1.22 9.57 -1.32
N TRP A 73 -0.09 9.54 -2.03
CA TRP A 73 0.07 10.21 -3.32
C TRP A 73 -0.96 9.75 -4.36
N ALA A 74 -1.24 8.44 -4.39
CA ALA A 74 -2.21 7.84 -5.30
C ALA A 74 -3.65 8.22 -4.90
N THR A 75 -3.96 8.19 -3.59
CA THR A 75 -5.24 8.63 -3.05
C THR A 75 -5.52 10.09 -3.39
N ASP A 76 -4.57 11.00 -3.14
CA ASP A 76 -4.71 12.43 -3.41
C ASP A 76 -4.94 12.74 -4.90
N ARG A 77 -4.42 11.88 -5.79
CA ARG A 77 -4.52 12.04 -7.26
C ARG A 77 -5.58 11.16 -7.89
N GLN A 78 -6.42 10.50 -7.09
CA GLN A 78 -7.40 9.54 -7.58
C GLN A 78 -8.27 10.14 -8.70
N GLU A 79 -8.75 11.37 -8.55
CA GLU A 79 -9.59 12.03 -9.56
C GLU A 79 -8.86 12.24 -10.89
N LEU A 80 -7.61 12.73 -10.85
CA LEU A 80 -6.79 12.91 -12.04
C LEU A 80 -6.50 11.57 -12.73
N LEU A 81 -6.17 10.54 -11.95
CA LEU A 81 -5.89 9.19 -12.46
C LEU A 81 -7.14 8.57 -13.11
N VAL A 82 -8.30 8.71 -12.46
CA VAL A 82 -9.59 8.22 -12.98
C VAL A 82 -9.99 8.98 -14.24
N SER A 83 -9.88 10.32 -14.26
CA SER A 83 -10.22 11.11 -15.44
C SER A 83 -9.29 10.79 -16.62
N GLY A 84 -8.00 10.56 -16.36
CA GLY A 84 -7.04 10.08 -17.36
C GLY A 84 -7.43 8.73 -17.94
N ARG A 85 -7.85 7.79 -17.09
CA ARG A 85 -8.36 6.48 -17.50
C ARG A 85 -9.60 6.59 -18.39
N VAL A 86 -10.58 7.42 -18.01
CA VAL A 86 -11.80 7.64 -18.82
C VAL A 86 -11.44 8.19 -20.20
N ARG A 87 -10.59 9.22 -20.27
CA ARG A 87 -10.15 9.80 -21.56
C ARG A 87 -9.44 8.78 -22.46
N ALA A 88 -8.64 7.89 -21.87
CA ALA A 88 -7.97 6.83 -22.62
C ALA A 88 -8.97 5.83 -23.22
N ILE A 89 -9.98 5.42 -22.45
CA ILE A 89 -11.08 4.56 -22.91
C ILE A 89 -11.86 5.24 -24.03
N ASP A 90 -12.24 6.51 -23.87
CA ASP A 90 -12.98 7.25 -24.89
C ASP A 90 -12.22 7.33 -26.21
N ARG A 91 -10.89 7.56 -26.14
CA ARG A 91 -10.04 7.58 -27.33
C ARG A 91 -9.98 6.22 -28.01
N LEU A 92 -9.84 5.14 -27.23
CA LEU A 92 -9.86 3.78 -27.77
C LEU A 92 -11.20 3.47 -28.45
N MET A 93 -12.32 3.81 -27.82
CA MET A 93 -13.65 3.59 -28.38
C MET A 93 -13.87 4.34 -29.70
N LYS A 94 -13.35 5.57 -29.80
CA LYS A 94 -13.35 6.33 -31.06
C LYS A 94 -12.55 5.62 -32.15
N TYR A 95 -11.32 5.19 -31.84
CA TYR A 95 -10.48 4.45 -32.79
C TYR A 95 -11.16 3.16 -33.29
N MET A 96 -11.69 2.34 -32.38
CA MET A 96 -12.37 1.09 -32.73
C MET A 96 -13.65 1.33 -33.58
N ARG A 97 -14.37 2.42 -33.33
CA ARG A 97 -15.54 2.80 -34.14
C ARG A 97 -15.13 3.20 -35.56
N GLU A 98 -14.04 3.95 -35.71
CA GLU A 98 -13.50 4.34 -37.02
C GLU A 98 -12.93 3.14 -37.80
N GLU A 99 -12.40 2.13 -37.09
CA GLU A 99 -11.87 0.90 -37.69
C GLU A 99 -12.99 -0.05 -38.14
N THR A 100 -14.08 -0.17 -37.37
CA THR A 100 -15.27 -0.95 -37.74
C THR A 100 -16.11 -0.27 -38.85
N ALA A 101 -15.99 1.04 -39.03
CA ALA A 101 -16.66 1.79 -40.10
C ALA A 101 -15.94 1.71 -41.47
N LYS A 102 -14.71 1.17 -41.53
CA LYS A 102 -14.01 0.95 -42.80
C LYS A 102 -14.44 -0.39 -43.40
N PRO A 103 -15.00 -0.44 -44.62
CA PRO A 103 -15.37 -1.70 -45.24
C PRO A 103 -14.14 -2.60 -45.38
N TYR A 104 -14.27 -3.85 -44.98
CA TYR A 104 -13.21 -4.86 -45.00
C TYR A 104 -12.65 -4.98 -46.42
N ARG A 105 -11.50 -4.36 -46.68
CA ARG A 105 -10.82 -4.47 -47.96
C ARG A 105 -9.99 -5.76 -47.90
N THR A 106 -10.49 -6.82 -48.53
CA THR A 106 -9.80 -8.10 -48.63
C THR A 106 -8.52 -7.90 -49.42
N THR A 107 -7.38 -7.78 -48.74
CA THR A 107 -6.08 -8.05 -49.33
C THR A 107 -5.41 -9.13 -48.51
N ALA A 108 -5.34 -10.31 -49.11
CA ALA A 108 -4.46 -11.38 -48.70
C ALA A 108 -3.04 -10.85 -48.47
N ASN A 109 -2.37 -11.43 -47.48
CA ASN A 109 -0.98 -11.27 -47.09
C ASN A 109 -0.69 -10.30 -45.93
N ASN A 110 -0.70 -10.93 -44.75
CA ASN A 110 0.45 -11.04 -43.86
C ASN A 110 0.47 -10.09 -42.65
N VAL A 111 0.45 -10.75 -41.48
CA VAL A 111 0.68 -10.31 -40.09
C VAL A 111 0.09 -8.97 -39.68
N ASN A 112 -0.90 -9.02 -38.78
CA ASN A 112 -1.46 -7.86 -38.11
C ASN A 112 -0.57 -7.52 -36.89
N PRO A 113 0.35 -6.54 -36.95
CA PRO A 113 1.01 -6.09 -35.73
C PRO A 113 -0.04 -5.32 -34.94
N VAL A 114 -0.25 -5.68 -33.68
CA VAL A 114 -1.05 -4.91 -32.73
C VAL A 114 -0.58 -3.46 -32.84
N LYS A 115 -1.38 -2.61 -33.49
CA LYS A 115 -1.01 -1.22 -33.77
C LYS A 115 -1.14 -0.48 -32.44
N LEU A 116 -0.04 -0.43 -31.68
CA LEU A 116 0.00 0.29 -30.42
C LEU A 116 -0.46 1.73 -30.64
N ILE A 117 -1.31 2.21 -29.73
CA ILE A 117 -1.82 3.58 -29.69
C ILE A 117 -0.63 4.55 -29.78
N PRO A 118 -0.62 5.53 -30.71
CA PRO A 118 0.47 6.48 -30.83
C PRO A 118 0.67 7.24 -29.51
N GLY A 119 1.83 7.05 -28.87
CA GLY A 119 2.20 7.71 -27.61
C GLY A 119 2.59 6.79 -26.44
N PHE A 120 2.41 5.48 -26.55
CA PHE A 120 2.97 4.53 -25.57
C PHE A 120 4.35 4.06 -26.04
N THR A 121 5.40 4.81 -25.67
CA THR A 121 6.78 4.31 -25.72
C THR A 121 7.09 3.62 -24.40
N THR A 122 7.17 2.29 -24.41
CA THR A 122 7.89 1.60 -23.34
C THR A 122 9.37 1.82 -23.59
N LYS A 123 10.00 2.72 -22.84
CA LYS A 123 11.48 2.78 -22.82
C LYS A 123 11.98 1.45 -22.26
N PRO A 124 12.86 0.72 -22.95
CA PRO A 124 13.61 -0.37 -22.34
C PRO A 124 14.61 0.22 -21.34
N TYR A 125 14.81 -0.48 -20.22
CA TYR A 125 15.98 -0.28 -19.36
C TYR A 125 17.22 -0.87 -20.04
#